data_AF-A0A2N3L1T7-F1
#
_entry.id   AF-A0A2N3L1T7-F1
#
_cell.length_a   1.000
_cell.length_b   1.000
_cell.length_c   1.000
_cell.angle_alpha   90.00
_cell.angle_beta   90.00
_cell.angle_gamma   90.00
#
_symmetry.space_group_name_H-M   'P 1'
#
loop_
_entity.id
_entity.type
_entity.pdbx_description
1 polymer ?
#
loop_
_entity_poly.entity_id
_entity_poly.type
_entity_poly.pdbx_seq_one_letter_code
_entity_poly.pdbx_strand_id
1 'polypeptide(L)'
;MSNNHGISYDGLKYALNIKESYQSREPLTVMGAAKQLRLLMPEHLLSNDLALMQYDDPIALAVIATRDPESPMALAAAIRMGPHAKCKELITGVFEVVSDATKHELVADCAKLLTKNAFSPEAFHLVRTRASNHVVEIRESYRRAMAENLRALLDGKMVAREFVEEFIELASNGNLRIDIYRRLVMKLMRSDAVRPSVKFMLLERLDQFPQMVKLQIVNEVNSAPDTPEYQTLKQELRWIYEAKQKQPAPKTPINAASRPIKDMAAGTQIDFGVAAGLHRRNSIIKPAEQTLKRTVNPPMMSSGGFSSRELSSWLN
;
A
#
# COMPACT_ATOMS: atom_id res chain seq x y z
N MET A 1 -26.84 18.50 7.60
CA MET A 1 -26.79 19.65 8.52
C MET A 1 -25.34 20.08 8.65
N SER A 2 -24.91 21.07 7.88
CA SER A 2 -23.52 21.53 7.83
C SER A 2 -23.24 22.39 9.06
N ASN A 3 -22.68 21.79 10.11
CA ASN A 3 -22.31 22.56 11.30
C ASN A 3 -21.22 23.58 10.93
N ASN A 4 -21.44 24.85 11.29
CA ASN A 4 -20.65 26.01 10.87
C ASN A 4 -19.16 25.95 11.32
N HIS A 5 -18.82 24.98 12.16
CA HIS A 5 -17.50 24.68 12.71
C HIS A 5 -16.47 24.17 11.68
N GLY A 6 -16.90 23.80 10.46
CA GLY A 6 -15.98 23.33 9.40
C GLY A 6 -15.53 21.88 9.52
N ILE A 7 -16.21 21.12 10.38
CA ILE A 7 -16.00 19.69 10.60
C ILE A 7 -17.30 18.99 10.21
N SER A 8 -17.22 18.03 9.29
CA SER A 8 -18.36 17.22 8.88
C SER A 8 -18.47 15.95 9.71
N TYR A 9 -19.71 15.48 9.95
CA TYR A 9 -19.96 14.15 10.53
C TYR A 9 -19.36 13.04 9.64
N ASP A 10 -19.43 13.22 8.32
CA ASP A 10 -18.81 12.31 7.36
C ASP A 10 -17.28 12.34 7.46
N GLY A 11 -16.69 13.50 7.78
CA GLY A 11 -15.26 13.66 8.04
C GLY A 11 -14.79 12.89 9.27
N LEU A 12 -15.57 12.92 10.36
CA LEU A 12 -15.30 12.13 11.57
C LEU A 12 -15.34 10.63 11.31
N LYS A 13 -16.37 10.16 10.60
CA LYS A 13 -16.49 8.75 10.21
C LYS A 13 -15.29 8.33 9.35
N TYR A 14 -14.88 9.19 8.43
CA TYR A 14 -13.75 8.92 7.55
C TYR A 14 -12.41 8.91 8.30
N ALA A 15 -12.22 9.81 9.27
CA ALA A 15 -11.04 9.83 10.13
C ALA A 15 -10.88 8.54 10.95
N LEU A 16 -11.99 7.94 11.41
CA LEU A 16 -11.98 6.62 12.05
C LEU A 16 -11.56 5.51 11.08
N ASN A 17 -12.08 5.52 9.85
CA ASN A 17 -11.68 4.56 8.81
C ASN A 17 -10.19 4.68 8.44
N ILE A 18 -9.64 5.91 8.40
CA ILE A 18 -8.20 6.15 8.17
C ILE A 18 -7.38 5.49 9.27
N LYS A 19 -7.80 5.66 10.53
CA LYS A 19 -7.14 5.02 11.69
C LYS A 19 -7.16 3.49 11.57
N GLU A 20 -8.30 2.90 11.20
CA GLU A 20 -8.42 1.46 10.97
C GLU A 20 -7.52 0.99 9.83
N SER A 21 -7.43 1.76 8.74
CA SER A 21 -6.57 1.45 7.58
C SER A 21 -5.09 1.43 7.96
N TYR A 22 -4.64 2.38 8.79
CA TYR A 22 -3.28 2.37 9.31
C TYR A 22 -3.00 1.19 10.26
N GLN A 23 -4.00 0.78 11.07
CA GLN A 23 -3.87 -0.40 11.92
C GLN A 23 -3.76 -1.69 11.10
N SER A 24 -4.49 -1.78 9.98
CA SER A 24 -4.43 -2.93 9.07
C SER A 24 -3.29 -2.87 8.05
N ARG A 25 -2.47 -1.81 8.06
CA ARG A 25 -1.42 -1.52 7.06
C ARG A 25 -1.94 -1.45 5.62
N GLU A 26 -3.22 -1.14 5.44
CA GLU A 26 -3.78 -0.89 4.13
C GLU A 26 -3.49 0.56 3.73
N PRO A 27 -2.94 0.80 2.52
CA PRO A 27 -2.64 2.14 2.10
C PRO A 27 -3.92 2.93 1.82
N LEU A 28 -3.85 4.23 2.08
CA LEU A 28 -4.93 5.15 1.76
C LEU A 28 -5.13 5.22 0.24
N THR A 29 -6.38 5.30 -0.19
CA THR A 29 -6.74 5.35 -1.61
C THR A 29 -7.67 6.52 -1.92
N VAL A 30 -7.57 7.03 -3.14
CA VAL A 30 -8.39 8.11 -3.70
C VAL A 30 -9.04 7.63 -5.00
N MET A 31 -10.26 8.09 -5.26
CA MET A 31 -10.93 7.88 -6.54
C MET A 31 -10.29 8.77 -7.62
N GLY A 32 -9.61 8.15 -8.60
CA GLY A 32 -9.06 8.88 -9.74
C GLY A 32 -10.10 9.26 -10.79
N ALA A 33 -9.71 10.09 -11.77
CA ALA A 33 -10.55 10.56 -12.86
C ALA A 33 -11.27 9.45 -13.66
N ALA A 34 -10.70 8.25 -13.72
CA ALA A 34 -11.30 7.08 -14.39
C ALA A 34 -12.20 6.22 -13.48
N LYS A 35 -12.64 6.74 -12.32
CA LYS A 35 -13.34 5.99 -11.24
C LYS A 35 -12.58 4.75 -10.74
N GLN A 36 -11.27 4.71 -10.96
CA GLN A 36 -10.38 3.68 -10.46
C GLN A 36 -9.80 4.12 -9.12
N LEU A 37 -9.78 3.22 -8.14
CA LEU A 37 -9.06 3.42 -6.88
C LEU A 37 -7.56 3.52 -7.16
N ARG A 38 -6.96 4.63 -6.74
CA ARG A 38 -5.51 4.89 -6.82
C ARG A 38 -4.98 5.09 -5.41
N LEU A 39 -3.69 4.82 -5.20
CA LEU A 39 -3.02 5.15 -3.95
C LEU A 39 -3.11 6.67 -3.70
N LEU A 40 -3.44 7.07 -2.47
CA LEU A 40 -3.22 8.45 -2.03
C LEU A 40 -1.70 8.66 -1.97
N MET A 41 -1.24 9.79 -2.48
CA MET A 41 0.18 10.13 -2.53
C MET A 41 0.35 11.51 -1.91
N PRO A 42 1.51 11.83 -1.32
CA PRO A 42 1.77 13.17 -0.77
C PRO A 42 1.54 14.30 -1.78
N GLU A 43 1.84 14.07 -3.07
CA GLU A 43 1.67 15.06 -4.14
C GLU A 43 0.19 15.40 -4.38
N HIS A 44 -0.70 14.42 -4.18
CA HIS A 44 -2.13 14.67 -4.28
C HIS A 44 -2.58 15.65 -3.20
N LEU A 45 -2.04 15.53 -1.98
CA LEU A 45 -2.36 16.44 -0.87
C LEU A 45 -1.74 17.83 -1.07
N LEU A 46 -0.51 17.92 -1.59
CA LEU A 46 0.15 19.20 -1.88
C LEU A 46 -0.52 19.98 -3.02
N SER A 47 -1.24 19.30 -3.90
CA SER A 47 -1.94 19.89 -5.05
C SER A 47 -3.31 20.41 -4.63
N ASN A 48 -3.47 21.73 -4.53
CA ASN A 48 -4.73 22.35 -4.12
C ASN A 48 -5.86 22.18 -5.17
N ASP A 49 -5.52 21.93 -6.42
CA ASP A 49 -6.49 21.86 -7.54
C ASP A 49 -7.22 20.51 -7.63
N LEU A 50 -6.76 19.52 -6.86
CA LEU A 50 -7.38 18.19 -6.80
C LEU A 50 -8.44 18.18 -5.69
N ALA A 51 -9.71 17.95 -6.06
CA ALA A 51 -10.75 17.67 -5.08
C ALA A 51 -10.56 16.25 -4.53
N LEU A 52 -10.19 16.13 -3.26
CA LEU A 52 -9.95 14.84 -2.60
C LEU A 52 -11.16 14.37 -1.77
N MET A 53 -12.30 15.06 -1.93
CA MET A 53 -13.59 14.70 -1.36
C MET A 53 -13.50 14.57 0.17
N GLN A 54 -13.54 13.34 0.71
CA GLN A 54 -13.53 13.12 2.16
C GLN A 54 -12.18 13.44 2.82
N TYR A 55 -11.07 13.46 2.07
CA TYR A 55 -9.76 13.88 2.59
C TYR A 55 -9.62 15.39 2.74
N ASP A 56 -10.54 16.20 2.22
CA ASP A 56 -10.51 17.66 2.41
C ASP A 56 -11.10 18.09 3.76
N ASP A 57 -11.65 17.15 4.55
CA ASP A 57 -12.09 17.45 5.90
C ASP A 57 -10.88 17.68 6.84
N PRO A 58 -10.84 18.79 7.59
CA PRO A 58 -9.73 19.11 8.50
C PRO A 58 -9.40 18.02 9.52
N ILE A 59 -10.40 17.25 10.01
CA ILE A 59 -10.13 16.17 10.96
C ILE A 59 -9.45 14.99 10.27
N ALA A 60 -9.90 14.63 9.07
CA ALA A 60 -9.26 13.57 8.30
C ALA A 60 -7.78 13.91 8.04
N LEU A 61 -7.49 15.16 7.65
CA LEU A 61 -6.13 15.65 7.47
C LEU A 61 -5.32 15.66 8.78
N ALA A 62 -5.93 16.05 9.90
CA ALA A 62 -5.28 16.02 11.21
C ALA A 62 -4.89 14.61 11.65
N VAL A 63 -5.74 13.61 11.37
CA VAL A 63 -5.41 12.20 11.66
C VAL A 63 -4.25 11.73 10.80
N ILE A 64 -4.22 12.07 9.51
CA ILE A 64 -3.09 11.73 8.63
C ILE A 64 -1.81 12.42 9.13
N ALA A 65 -1.86 13.73 9.40
CA ALA A 65 -0.71 14.51 9.85
C ALA A 65 -0.09 14.02 11.19
N THR A 66 -0.90 13.36 12.05
CA THR A 66 -0.44 12.87 13.35
C THR A 66 -0.05 11.39 13.34
N ARG A 67 -0.77 10.56 12.59
CA ARG A 67 -0.67 9.10 12.68
C ARG A 67 0.05 8.44 11.51
N ASP A 68 0.12 9.09 10.35
CA ASP A 68 0.67 8.46 9.14
C ASP A 68 2.09 7.93 9.38
N PRO A 69 2.41 6.67 9.01
CA PRO A 69 3.76 6.09 9.11
C PRO A 69 4.86 7.03 8.63
N GLU A 70 4.58 7.80 7.57
CA GLU A 70 5.56 8.49 6.76
C GLU A 70 5.53 10.00 6.94
N SER A 71 6.71 10.58 7.18
CA SER A 71 6.92 12.02 7.25
C SER A 71 6.36 12.78 6.03
N PRO A 72 6.62 12.38 4.76
CA PRO A 72 6.15 13.14 3.60
C PRO A 72 4.62 13.22 3.48
N MET A 73 3.91 12.15 3.82
CA MET A 73 2.44 12.13 3.77
C MET A 73 1.85 12.98 4.90
N ALA A 74 2.37 12.84 6.12
CA ALA A 74 1.97 13.63 7.27
C ALA A 74 2.20 15.14 7.04
N LEU A 75 3.35 15.50 6.46
CA LEU A 75 3.70 16.87 6.11
C LEU A 75 2.76 17.45 5.06
N ALA A 76 2.47 16.68 4.00
CA ALA A 76 1.55 17.11 2.96
C ALA A 76 0.12 17.32 3.49
N ALA A 77 -0.34 16.46 4.41
CA ALA A 77 -1.64 16.61 5.06
C ALA A 77 -1.71 17.87 5.94
N ALA A 78 -0.66 18.14 6.73
CA ALA A 78 -0.57 19.35 7.54
C ALA A 78 -0.64 20.62 6.66
N ILE A 79 0.09 20.64 5.54
CA ILE A 79 0.08 21.79 4.62
C ILE A 79 -1.28 22.00 3.98
N ARG A 80 -1.95 20.91 3.57
CA ARG A 80 -3.30 20.97 3.00
C ARG A 80 -4.34 21.49 3.99
N MET A 81 -4.17 21.20 5.28
CA MET A 81 -5.06 21.68 6.34
C MET A 81 -4.91 23.18 6.62
N GLY A 82 -3.73 23.76 6.39
CA GLY A 82 -3.43 25.13 6.80
C GLY A 82 -4.36 26.23 6.23
N PRO A 83 -4.75 26.22 4.94
CA PRO A 83 -5.74 27.17 4.43
C PRO A 83 -7.08 27.14 5.19
N HIS A 84 -7.48 25.97 5.71
CA HIS A 84 -8.69 25.84 6.53
C HIS A 84 -8.49 26.39 7.95
N ALA A 85 -7.28 26.27 8.50
CA ALA A 85 -6.93 26.83 9.81
C ALA A 85 -7.03 28.36 9.82
N LYS A 86 -6.58 29.03 8.75
CA LYS A 86 -6.69 30.50 8.62
C LYS A 86 -8.15 31.00 8.76
N CYS A 87 -9.12 30.20 8.35
CA CYS A 87 -10.51 30.63 8.25
C CYS A 87 -11.33 30.37 9.53
N LYS A 88 -10.89 29.49 10.44
CA LYS A 88 -11.69 29.06 11.60
C LYS A 88 -10.82 28.78 12.83
N GLU A 89 -11.15 29.41 13.96
CA GLU A 89 -10.43 29.26 15.23
C GLU A 89 -10.35 27.81 15.71
N LEU A 90 -11.43 27.03 15.56
CA LEU A 90 -11.43 25.62 15.94
C LEU A 90 -10.40 24.82 15.15
N ILE A 91 -10.23 25.11 13.85
CA ILE A 91 -9.27 24.41 13.01
C ILE A 91 -7.84 24.85 13.35
N THR A 92 -7.63 26.11 13.73
CA THR A 92 -6.36 26.57 14.31
C THR A 92 -6.00 25.78 15.57
N GLY A 93 -6.94 25.59 16.50
CA GLY A 93 -6.72 24.77 17.69
C GLY A 93 -6.41 23.31 17.36
N VAL A 94 -7.10 22.73 16.37
CA VAL A 94 -6.76 21.38 15.86
C VAL A 94 -5.35 21.34 15.27
N PHE A 95 -4.94 22.39 14.56
CA PHE A 95 -3.61 22.50 13.97
C PHE A 95 -2.50 22.58 15.03
N GLU A 96 -2.74 23.29 16.13
CA GLU A 96 -1.84 23.30 17.30
C GLU A 96 -1.72 21.92 17.93
N VAL A 97 -2.84 21.22 18.14
CA VAL A 97 -2.83 19.83 18.66
C VAL A 97 -2.05 18.90 17.73
N VAL A 98 -2.17 19.06 16.40
CA VAL A 98 -1.39 18.29 15.44
C VAL A 98 0.12 18.56 15.59
N SER A 99 0.51 19.81 15.87
CA SER A 99 1.91 20.17 16.08
C SER A 99 2.53 19.51 17.31
N ASP A 100 1.72 19.22 18.33
CA ASP A 100 2.17 18.56 19.56
C ASP A 100 2.02 17.04 19.52
N ALA A 101 1.03 16.53 18.78
CA ALA A 101 0.68 15.11 18.74
C ALA A 101 1.34 14.33 17.58
N THR A 102 1.93 15.02 16.60
CA THR A 102 2.63 14.35 15.50
C THR A 102 3.91 13.67 15.99
N LYS A 103 4.22 12.52 15.39
CA LYS A 103 5.46 11.78 15.67
C LYS A 103 6.66 12.27 14.85
N HIS A 104 6.42 13.14 13.87
CA HIS A 104 7.44 13.61 12.94
C HIS A 104 7.88 15.03 13.29
N GLU A 105 9.14 15.19 13.68
CA GLU A 105 9.70 16.49 14.10
C GLU A 105 9.54 17.57 13.02
N LEU A 106 9.78 17.22 11.75
CA LEU A 106 9.62 18.14 10.62
C LEU A 106 8.18 18.67 10.47
N VAL A 107 7.18 17.83 10.77
CA VAL A 107 5.77 18.22 10.72
C VAL A 107 5.44 19.17 11.87
N ALA A 108 5.96 18.89 13.08
CA ALA A 108 5.81 19.75 14.23
C ALA A 108 6.42 21.14 13.99
N ASP A 109 7.63 21.20 13.44
CA ASP A 109 8.34 22.45 13.13
C ASP A 109 7.63 23.26 12.05
N CYS A 110 7.17 22.60 10.98
CA CYS A 110 6.39 23.25 9.92
C CYS A 110 5.06 23.79 10.46
N ALA A 111 4.37 23.03 11.31
CA ALA A 111 3.14 23.48 11.92
C ALA A 111 3.37 24.69 12.85
N LYS A 112 4.37 24.63 13.73
CA LYS A 112 4.76 25.75 14.60
C LYS A 112 5.13 26.99 13.80
N LEU A 113 5.84 26.84 12.68
CA LEU A 113 6.18 27.96 11.79
C LEU A 113 4.92 28.60 11.19
N LEU A 114 3.97 27.79 10.70
CA LEU A 114 2.72 28.29 10.12
C LEU A 114 1.85 28.99 11.16
N THR A 115 1.71 28.43 12.36
CA THR A 115 0.96 29.04 13.47
C THR A 115 1.59 30.35 13.92
N LYS A 116 2.92 30.40 14.12
CA LYS A 116 3.65 31.62 14.53
C LYS A 116 3.52 32.76 13.52
N ASN A 117 3.43 32.44 12.23
CA ASN A 117 3.29 33.43 11.17
C ASN A 117 1.82 33.70 10.79
N ALA A 118 0.86 33.34 11.66
CA ALA A 118 -0.57 33.53 11.45
C ALA A 118 -1.06 33.08 10.07
N PHE A 119 -0.49 31.97 9.56
CA PHE A 119 -0.85 31.40 8.27
C PHE A 119 -0.68 32.40 7.09
N SER A 120 0.40 33.18 7.11
CA SER A 120 0.73 34.11 6.02
C SER A 120 0.94 33.37 4.68
N PRO A 121 0.54 33.95 3.54
CA PRO A 121 0.74 33.30 2.24
C PRO A 121 2.20 32.97 1.95
N GLU A 122 3.13 33.85 2.33
CA GLU A 122 4.57 33.64 2.15
C GLU A 122 5.10 32.45 2.96
N ALA A 123 4.69 32.32 4.22
CA ALA A 123 5.05 31.17 5.05
C ALA A 123 4.50 29.86 4.46
N PHE A 124 3.27 29.89 3.93
CA PHE A 124 2.71 28.73 3.22
C PHE A 124 3.49 28.35 1.99
N HIS A 125 3.85 29.32 1.15
CA HIS A 125 4.63 29.05 -0.06
C HIS A 125 5.99 28.44 0.31
N LEU A 126 6.67 28.99 1.32
CA LEU A 126 7.95 28.47 1.80
C LEU A 126 7.84 27.01 2.29
N VAL A 127 6.88 26.73 3.18
CA VAL A 127 6.67 25.39 3.73
C VAL A 127 6.23 24.40 2.65
N ARG A 128 5.34 24.81 1.73
CA ARG A 128 4.92 23.98 0.60
C ARG A 128 6.09 23.61 -0.31
N THR A 129 6.94 24.57 -0.68
CA THR A 129 8.12 24.29 -1.51
C THR A 129 9.08 23.33 -0.82
N ARG A 130 9.36 23.55 0.48
CA ARG A 130 10.21 22.64 1.26
C ARG A 130 9.63 21.23 1.34
N ALA A 131 8.34 21.10 1.59
CA ALA A 131 7.67 19.81 1.62
C ALA A 131 7.69 19.10 0.27
N SER A 132 7.47 19.83 -0.83
CA SER A 132 7.56 19.27 -2.18
C SER A 132 8.96 18.73 -2.47
N ASN A 133 10.01 19.48 -2.14
CA ASN A 133 11.39 19.03 -2.31
C ASN A 133 11.69 17.80 -1.44
N HIS A 134 11.25 17.82 -0.19
CA HIS A 134 11.44 16.71 0.74
C HIS A 134 10.76 15.42 0.27
N VAL A 135 9.54 15.52 -0.29
CA VAL A 135 8.83 14.39 -0.89
C VAL A 135 9.63 13.79 -2.06
N VAL A 136 10.20 14.64 -2.92
CA VAL A 136 11.02 14.19 -4.07
C VAL A 136 12.30 13.50 -3.58
N GLU A 137 13.03 14.12 -2.65
CA GLU A 137 14.26 13.56 -2.07
C GLU A 137 14.04 12.19 -1.43
N ILE A 138 12.99 12.07 -0.61
CA ILE A 138 12.64 10.81 0.04
C ILE A 138 12.32 9.72 -1.00
N ARG A 139 11.53 10.04 -2.03
CA ARG A 139 11.23 9.07 -3.10
C ARG A 139 12.46 8.61 -3.85
N GLU A 140 13.39 9.51 -4.12
CA GLU A 140 14.65 9.16 -4.76
C GLU A 140 15.50 8.26 -3.88
N SER A 141 15.55 8.55 -2.58
CA SER A 141 16.22 7.69 -1.59
C SER A 141 15.62 6.28 -1.58
N TYR A 142 14.30 6.15 -1.46
CA TYR A 142 13.62 4.84 -1.49
C TYR A 142 13.84 4.09 -2.79
N ARG A 143 13.77 4.77 -3.94
CA ARG A 143 14.03 4.15 -5.24
C ARG A 143 15.47 3.63 -5.33
N ARG A 144 16.44 4.42 -4.85
CA ARG A 144 17.86 4.04 -4.83
C ARG A 144 18.08 2.82 -3.94
N ALA A 145 17.56 2.84 -2.70
CA ALA A 145 17.63 1.73 -1.77
C ALA A 145 17.02 0.44 -2.36
N MET A 146 15.83 0.54 -2.97
CA MET A 146 15.19 -0.61 -3.60
C MET A 146 16.01 -1.19 -4.77
N ALA A 147 16.62 -0.33 -5.59
CA ALA A 147 17.51 -0.77 -6.68
C ALA A 147 18.78 -1.44 -6.15
N GLU A 148 19.36 -0.91 -5.08
CA GLU A 148 20.55 -1.44 -4.42
C GLU A 148 20.27 -2.79 -3.77
N ASN A 149 19.17 -2.93 -3.04
CA ASN A 149 18.74 -4.18 -2.43
C ASN A 149 18.48 -5.26 -3.46
N LEU A 150 17.81 -4.92 -4.57
CA LEU A 150 17.58 -5.86 -5.66
C LEU A 150 18.91 -6.31 -6.30
N ARG A 151 19.85 -5.39 -6.51
CA ARG A 151 21.18 -5.74 -7.03
C ARG A 151 21.94 -6.64 -6.03
N ALA A 152 21.92 -6.30 -4.75
CA ALA A 152 22.58 -7.07 -3.70
C ALA A 152 22.00 -8.48 -3.56
N LEU A 153 20.68 -8.65 -3.71
CA LEU A 153 20.04 -9.95 -3.76
C LEU A 153 20.53 -10.79 -4.94
N LEU A 154 20.57 -10.20 -6.13
CA LEU A 154 20.96 -10.88 -7.36
C LEU A 154 22.46 -11.25 -7.36
N ASP A 155 23.31 -10.39 -6.79
CA ASP A 155 24.73 -10.64 -6.56
C ASP A 155 24.98 -11.67 -5.44
N GLY A 156 23.93 -12.08 -4.70
CA GLY A 156 24.04 -12.98 -3.54
C GLY A 156 24.69 -12.35 -2.30
N LYS A 157 24.81 -11.02 -2.27
CA LYS A 157 25.37 -10.25 -1.15
C LYS A 157 24.34 -9.99 -0.04
N MET A 158 23.05 -10.02 -0.37
CA MET A 158 21.94 -9.83 0.57
C MET A 158 21.20 -11.15 0.79
N VAL A 159 20.76 -11.40 2.04
CA VAL A 159 20.01 -12.60 2.38
C VAL A 159 18.55 -12.46 1.92
N ALA A 160 17.96 -13.54 1.40
CA ALA A 160 16.59 -13.55 0.88
C ALA A 160 15.55 -13.04 1.89
N ARG A 161 15.69 -13.40 3.17
CA ARG A 161 14.76 -12.98 4.23
C ARG A 161 14.79 -11.48 4.46
N GLU A 162 15.99 -10.94 4.59
CA GLU A 162 16.26 -9.52 4.79
C GLU A 162 15.74 -8.72 3.59
N PHE A 163 16.02 -9.19 2.37
CA PHE A 163 15.49 -8.58 1.16
C PHE A 163 13.97 -8.49 1.15
N VAL A 164 13.26 -9.57 1.52
CA VAL A 164 11.80 -9.57 1.49
C VAL A 164 11.22 -8.63 2.55
N GLU A 165 11.80 -8.59 3.76
CA GLU A 165 11.38 -7.68 4.83
C GLU A 165 11.57 -6.22 4.39
N GLU A 166 12.77 -5.87 3.92
CA GLU A 166 13.08 -4.51 3.44
C GLU A 166 12.27 -4.15 2.20
N PHE A 167 12.03 -5.07 1.28
CA PHE A 167 11.26 -4.81 0.07
C PHE A 167 9.81 -4.43 0.40
N ILE A 168 9.16 -5.17 1.31
CA ILE A 168 7.79 -4.88 1.75
C ILE A 168 7.75 -3.53 2.49
N GLU A 169 8.74 -3.28 3.35
CA GLU A 169 8.85 -2.03 4.10
C GLU A 169 9.05 -0.83 3.16
N LEU A 170 10.06 -0.86 2.30
CA LEU A 170 10.35 0.21 1.33
C LEU A 170 9.20 0.45 0.35
N ALA A 171 8.48 -0.59 -0.06
CA ALA A 171 7.33 -0.44 -0.94
C ALA A 171 6.12 0.19 -0.24
N SER A 172 5.92 -0.13 1.05
CA SER A 172 4.81 0.38 1.86
C SER A 172 5.09 1.81 2.35
N ASN A 173 6.28 2.03 2.92
CA ASN A 173 6.73 3.30 3.50
C ASN A 173 7.15 4.30 2.42
N GLY A 174 7.75 3.83 1.32
CA GLY A 174 8.14 4.70 0.21
C GLY A 174 7.00 5.34 -0.57
N ASN A 175 5.75 5.04 -0.19
CA ASN A 175 4.54 5.39 -0.95
C ASN A 175 4.78 5.10 -2.43
N LEU A 176 5.26 3.89 -2.74
CA LEU A 176 5.52 3.52 -4.10
C LEU A 176 4.18 3.47 -4.83
N ARG A 177 4.13 4.06 -6.04
CA ARG A 177 2.89 4.00 -6.82
C ARG A 177 2.49 2.53 -7.01
N ILE A 178 1.22 2.23 -6.79
CA ILE A 178 0.69 0.87 -6.74
C ILE A 178 0.95 0.08 -8.04
N ASP A 179 0.99 0.76 -9.19
CA ASP A 179 1.30 0.20 -10.50
C ASP A 179 2.77 -0.23 -10.62
N ILE A 180 3.70 0.56 -10.08
CA ILE A 180 5.12 0.18 -9.99
C ILE A 180 5.26 -0.97 -9.01
N TYR A 181 4.65 -0.88 -7.83
CA TYR A 181 4.73 -1.93 -6.81
C TYR A 181 4.25 -3.27 -7.36
N ARG A 182 3.06 -3.29 -7.96
CA ARG A 182 2.54 -4.44 -8.70
C ARG A 182 3.56 -4.96 -9.70
N ARG A 183 4.05 -4.10 -10.60
CA ARG A 183 4.96 -4.51 -11.68
C ARG A 183 6.24 -5.14 -11.14
N LEU A 184 6.80 -4.57 -10.07
CA LEU A 184 7.99 -5.10 -9.40
C LEU A 184 7.75 -6.49 -8.84
N VAL A 185 6.68 -6.66 -8.07
CA VAL A 185 6.32 -7.96 -7.52
C VAL A 185 6.11 -8.97 -8.64
N MET A 186 5.43 -8.59 -9.73
CA MET A 186 5.23 -9.48 -10.86
C MET A 186 6.54 -9.88 -11.54
N LYS A 187 7.46 -8.92 -11.72
CA LYS A 187 8.79 -9.18 -12.26
C LYS A 187 9.59 -10.10 -11.35
N LEU A 188 9.53 -9.91 -10.03
CA LEU A 188 10.18 -10.78 -9.05
C LEU A 188 9.64 -12.21 -9.10
N MET A 189 8.32 -12.37 -9.17
CA MET A 189 7.67 -13.69 -9.23
C MET A 189 7.94 -14.42 -10.55
N ARG A 190 8.09 -13.69 -11.67
CA ARG A 190 8.32 -14.25 -13.01
C ARG A 190 9.78 -14.43 -13.39
N SER A 191 10.70 -13.76 -12.70
CA SER A 191 12.11 -13.79 -13.08
C SER A 191 12.74 -15.14 -12.72
N ASP A 192 13.43 -15.76 -13.69
CA ASP A 192 14.21 -16.99 -13.50
C ASP A 192 15.49 -16.75 -12.69
N ALA A 193 15.96 -15.50 -12.66
CA ALA A 193 17.15 -15.10 -11.90
C ALA A 193 16.87 -14.94 -10.41
N VAL A 194 15.61 -14.74 -10.03
CA VAL A 194 15.19 -14.70 -8.63
C VAL A 194 14.99 -16.12 -8.14
N ARG A 195 15.75 -16.52 -7.13
CA ARG A 195 15.70 -17.87 -6.57
C ARG A 195 14.29 -18.19 -6.05
N PRO A 196 13.80 -19.44 -6.21
CA PRO A 196 12.49 -19.84 -5.71
C PRO A 196 12.26 -19.55 -4.22
N SER A 197 13.31 -19.66 -3.39
CA SER A 197 13.25 -19.33 -1.95
C SER A 197 12.75 -17.92 -1.67
N VAL A 198 13.14 -16.93 -2.48
CA VAL A 198 12.67 -15.54 -2.35
C VAL A 198 11.19 -15.46 -2.70
N LYS A 199 10.76 -16.14 -3.76
CA LYS A 199 9.36 -16.19 -4.19
C LYS A 199 8.48 -16.83 -3.11
N PHE A 200 8.95 -17.91 -2.47
CA PHE A 200 8.26 -18.53 -1.34
C PHE A 200 8.15 -17.57 -0.16
N MET A 201 9.24 -16.90 0.23
CA MET A 201 9.21 -15.93 1.34
C MET A 201 8.28 -14.73 1.07
N LEU A 202 8.11 -14.32 -0.19
CA LEU A 202 7.12 -13.31 -0.59
C LEU A 202 5.69 -13.83 -0.40
N LEU A 203 5.41 -15.08 -0.79
CA LEU A 203 4.11 -15.71 -0.60
C LEU A 203 3.76 -15.94 0.88
N GLU A 204 4.74 -16.32 1.71
CA GLU A 204 4.55 -16.47 3.15
C GLU A 204 4.07 -15.17 3.81
N ARG A 205 4.61 -14.03 3.37
CA ARG A 205 4.24 -12.69 3.86
C ARG A 205 3.11 -12.04 3.07
N LEU A 206 2.29 -12.81 2.34
CA LEU A 206 1.23 -12.27 1.50
C LEU A 206 0.28 -11.34 2.27
N ASP A 207 0.02 -11.58 3.57
CA ASP A 207 -0.81 -10.73 4.43
C ASP A 207 -0.30 -9.29 4.59
N GLN A 208 1.00 -9.06 4.41
CA GLN A 208 1.62 -7.74 4.57
C GLN A 208 1.53 -6.87 3.30
N PHE A 209 1.14 -7.46 2.17
CA PHE A 209 0.93 -6.72 0.93
C PHE A 209 -0.40 -5.96 0.96
N PRO A 210 -0.52 -4.80 0.29
CA PRO A 210 -1.82 -4.17 0.06
C PRO A 210 -2.77 -5.11 -0.67
N GLN A 211 -4.07 -5.04 -0.35
CA GLN A 211 -5.08 -5.94 -0.92
C GLN A 211 -5.08 -6.00 -2.46
N MET A 212 -4.84 -4.87 -3.12
CA MET A 212 -4.78 -4.79 -4.58
C MET A 212 -3.61 -5.58 -5.18
N VAL A 213 -2.48 -5.64 -4.47
CA VAL A 213 -1.29 -6.39 -4.90
C VAL A 213 -1.47 -7.87 -4.59
N LYS A 214 -2.00 -8.20 -3.39
CA LYS A 214 -2.33 -9.58 -2.98
C LYS A 214 -3.12 -10.33 -4.06
N LEU A 215 -4.22 -9.74 -4.51
CA LEU A 215 -5.10 -10.33 -5.52
C LEU A 215 -4.37 -10.63 -6.83
N GLN A 216 -3.44 -9.76 -7.23
CA GLN A 216 -2.72 -9.91 -8.48
C GLN A 216 -1.62 -10.97 -8.37
N ILE A 217 -0.94 -11.06 -7.23
CA ILE A 217 0.00 -12.14 -6.95
C ILE A 217 -0.72 -13.49 -7.06
N VAL A 218 -1.88 -13.62 -6.40
CA VAL A 218 -2.69 -14.84 -6.41
C VAL A 218 -3.13 -15.20 -7.83
N ASN A 219 -3.70 -14.23 -8.55
CA ASN A 219 -4.15 -14.44 -9.92
C ASN A 219 -3.00 -14.85 -10.84
N GLU A 220 -1.83 -14.24 -10.67
CA GLU A 220 -0.65 -14.61 -11.45
C GLU A 220 -0.21 -16.04 -11.17
N VAL A 221 -0.02 -16.39 -9.90
CA VAL A 221 0.46 -17.73 -9.52
C VAL A 221 -0.51 -18.80 -10.03
N ASN A 222 -1.82 -18.55 -9.95
CA ASN A 222 -2.83 -19.48 -10.45
C ASN A 222 -2.88 -19.56 -11.98
N SER A 223 -2.67 -18.43 -12.67
CA SER A 223 -2.70 -18.36 -14.14
C SER A 223 -1.38 -18.75 -14.80
N ALA A 224 -0.31 -18.91 -14.01
CA ALA A 224 1.01 -19.25 -14.52
C ALA A 224 1.03 -20.67 -15.14
N PRO A 225 1.90 -20.90 -16.14
CA PRO A 225 2.06 -22.22 -16.75
C PRO A 225 2.42 -23.29 -15.72
N ASP A 226 1.98 -24.53 -15.94
CA ASP A 226 2.22 -25.68 -15.05
C ASP A 226 3.65 -26.23 -15.15
N THR A 227 4.64 -25.35 -15.02
CA THR A 227 6.04 -25.75 -14.78
C THR A 227 6.19 -26.30 -13.36
N PRO A 228 7.19 -27.16 -13.10
CA PRO A 228 7.44 -27.68 -11.75
C PRO A 228 7.54 -26.58 -10.68
N GLU A 229 8.22 -25.46 -10.98
CA GLU A 229 8.36 -24.33 -10.06
C GLU A 229 7.00 -23.69 -9.72
N TYR A 230 6.19 -23.37 -10.73
CA TYR A 230 4.87 -22.77 -10.51
C TYR A 230 3.88 -23.75 -9.87
N GLN A 231 4.00 -25.06 -10.10
CA GLN A 231 3.21 -26.06 -9.39
C GLN A 231 3.53 -26.04 -7.88
N THR A 232 4.81 -25.93 -7.50
CA THR A 232 5.20 -25.78 -6.10
C THR A 232 4.65 -24.48 -5.52
N LEU A 233 4.76 -23.35 -6.23
CA LEU A 233 4.19 -22.07 -5.78
C LEU A 233 2.66 -22.13 -5.60
N LYS A 234 1.92 -22.78 -6.52
CA LYS A 234 0.47 -23.00 -6.40
C LYS A 234 0.13 -23.86 -5.18
N GLN A 235 0.93 -24.88 -4.90
CA GLN A 235 0.73 -25.76 -3.73
C GLN A 235 0.99 -25.02 -2.42
N GLU A 236 2.08 -24.26 -2.33
CA GLU A 236 2.37 -23.42 -1.16
C GLU A 236 1.28 -22.39 -0.91
N LEU A 237 0.80 -21.73 -1.96
CA LEU A 237 -0.31 -20.79 -1.85
C LEU A 237 -1.55 -21.46 -1.24
N ARG A 238 -1.91 -22.66 -1.72
CA ARG A 238 -3.03 -23.45 -1.15
C ARG A 238 -2.78 -23.80 0.32
N TRP A 239 -1.57 -24.24 0.67
CA TRP A 239 -1.21 -24.55 2.05
C TRP A 239 -1.28 -23.34 2.98
N ILE A 240 -0.80 -22.17 2.55
CA ILE A 240 -0.91 -20.92 3.32
C ILE A 240 -2.38 -20.59 3.58
N TYR A 241 -3.25 -20.75 2.59
CA TYR A 241 -4.69 -20.53 2.76
C TYR A 241 -5.34 -21.56 3.70
N GLU A 242 -5.03 -22.85 3.55
CA GLU A 242 -5.55 -23.91 4.42
C GLU A 242 -5.07 -23.75 5.87
N ALA A 243 -3.81 -23.36 6.08
CA ALA A 243 -3.25 -23.08 7.40
C ALA A 243 -3.94 -21.87 8.05
N LYS A 244 -4.18 -20.80 7.28
CA LYS A 244 -4.91 -19.61 7.76
C LYS A 244 -6.40 -19.89 8.04
N GLN A 245 -7.05 -20.81 7.31
CA GLN A 245 -8.42 -21.25 7.63
C GLN A 245 -8.51 -22.11 8.89
N LYS A 246 -7.44 -22.84 9.23
CA LYS A 246 -7.36 -23.68 10.43
C LYS A 246 -6.96 -22.89 11.69
N GLN A 247 -6.46 -21.66 11.54
CA GLN A 247 -6.24 -20.77 12.68
C GLN A 247 -7.58 -20.18 13.14
N PRO A 248 -8.04 -20.45 14.36
CA PRO A 248 -9.25 -19.83 14.88
C PRO A 248 -9.03 -18.31 14.98
N ALA A 249 -9.99 -17.54 14.46
CA ALA A 249 -9.98 -16.08 14.62
C ALA A 249 -9.76 -15.70 16.09
N PRO A 250 -8.93 -14.67 16.39
CA PRO A 250 -8.79 -14.20 17.77
C PRO A 250 -10.17 -13.81 18.29
N LYS A 251 -10.60 -14.48 19.37
CA LYS A 251 -11.87 -14.21 20.05
C LYS A 251 -11.81 -12.81 20.65
N THR A 252 -12.34 -11.81 19.96
CA THR A 252 -12.71 -10.54 20.57
C THR A 252 -13.89 -10.81 21.52
N PRO A 253 -13.83 -10.40 22.80
CA PRO A 253 -14.97 -10.59 23.69
C PRO A 253 -16.14 -9.74 23.21
N ILE A 254 -17.28 -10.41 23.08
CA ILE A 254 -18.57 -9.87 22.68
C ILE A 254 -19.04 -8.91 23.77
N ASN A 255 -19.22 -7.63 23.43
CA ASN A 255 -20.21 -6.75 24.06
C ASN A 255 -20.40 -5.48 23.21
N ALA A 256 -21.49 -5.45 22.45
CA ALA A 256 -22.41 -4.30 22.31
C ALA A 256 -23.32 -4.53 21.10
N ALA A 257 -24.62 -4.51 21.35
CA ALA A 257 -25.67 -4.63 20.36
C ALA A 257 -25.65 -3.43 19.40
N SER A 258 -25.64 -3.69 18.09
CA SER A 258 -26.22 -2.80 17.09
C SER A 258 -26.60 -3.57 15.83
N ARG A 259 -27.86 -3.39 15.43
CA ARG A 259 -28.56 -3.96 14.27
C ARG A 259 -27.83 -3.69 12.94
N PRO A 260 -28.08 -4.49 11.88
CA PRO A 260 -27.34 -4.38 10.63
C PRO A 260 -27.78 -3.15 9.85
N ILE A 261 -26.85 -2.23 9.59
CA ILE A 261 -27.03 -1.19 8.57
C ILE A 261 -26.59 -1.81 7.26
N LYS A 262 -27.60 -2.15 6.44
CA LYS A 262 -27.47 -2.55 5.06
C LYS A 262 -27.04 -1.33 4.23
N ASP A 263 -26.11 -1.55 3.30
CA ASP A 263 -25.82 -0.74 2.11
C ASP A 263 -25.16 0.64 2.30
N MET A 264 -23.81 0.67 2.27
CA MET A 264 -23.00 1.55 1.39
C MET A 264 -21.49 1.36 1.63
N ALA A 265 -21.06 0.11 1.76
CA ALA A 265 -19.71 -0.31 1.49
C ALA A 265 -19.82 -1.71 0.93
N ALA A 266 -20.01 -1.82 -0.38
CA ALA A 266 -19.63 -3.03 -1.10
C ALA A 266 -18.09 -3.12 -1.09
N GLY A 267 -17.52 -3.22 0.11
CA GLY A 267 -16.21 -3.83 0.31
C GLY A 267 -16.41 -5.24 -0.20
N THR A 268 -15.85 -5.50 -1.37
CA THR A 268 -15.85 -6.80 -1.99
C THR A 268 -15.03 -7.68 -1.06
N GLN A 269 -15.68 -8.28 -0.06
CA GLN A 269 -15.14 -9.40 0.69
C GLN A 269 -15.18 -10.58 -0.28
N ILE A 270 -14.29 -10.52 -1.28
CA ILE A 270 -14.10 -11.59 -2.25
C ILE A 270 -13.60 -12.76 -1.42
N ASP A 271 -14.34 -13.86 -1.48
CA ASP A 271 -13.95 -15.10 -0.85
C ASP A 271 -12.68 -15.62 -1.55
N PHE A 272 -11.53 -15.35 -0.94
CA PHE A 272 -10.21 -15.67 -1.49
C PHE A 272 -10.02 -17.17 -1.75
N GLY A 273 -10.81 -18.04 -1.10
CA GLY A 273 -10.85 -19.46 -1.42
C GLY A 273 -11.33 -19.73 -2.86
N VAL A 274 -12.30 -18.94 -3.35
CA VAL A 274 -12.82 -19.06 -4.71
C VAL A 274 -11.77 -18.60 -5.74
N ALA A 275 -11.04 -17.52 -5.46
CA ALA A 275 -9.96 -17.02 -6.33
C ALA A 275 -8.72 -17.93 -6.37
N ALA A 276 -8.48 -18.70 -5.31
CA ALA A 276 -7.44 -19.73 -5.22
C ALA A 276 -7.84 -21.08 -5.85
N GLY A 277 -9.02 -21.16 -6.48
CA GLY A 277 -9.51 -22.38 -7.15
C GLY A 277 -10.03 -23.46 -6.19
N LEU A 278 -10.31 -23.14 -4.92
CA LEU A 278 -11.02 -24.05 -4.01
C LEU A 278 -12.51 -24.04 -4.35
N HIS A 279 -12.93 -24.84 -5.34
CA HIS A 279 -14.33 -25.20 -5.47
C HIS A 279 -14.70 -26.20 -4.37
N ARG A 280 -15.78 -25.91 -3.62
CA ARG A 280 -16.44 -26.93 -2.79
C ARG A 280 -16.80 -28.09 -3.72
N ARG A 281 -16.09 -29.22 -3.57
CA ARG A 281 -16.41 -30.47 -4.25
C ARG A 281 -17.82 -30.89 -3.85
N ASN A 282 -18.79 -30.67 -4.72
CA ASN A 282 -20.04 -31.42 -4.78
C ASN A 282 -20.65 -31.24 -6.18
N SER A 283 -20.00 -31.83 -7.17
CA SER A 283 -20.67 -32.36 -8.36
C SER A 283 -19.76 -33.37 -9.05
N ILE A 284 -20.30 -34.57 -9.21
CA ILE A 284 -19.68 -35.73 -9.83
C ILE A 284 -19.63 -35.47 -11.34
N ILE A 285 -18.42 -35.35 -11.91
CA ILE A 285 -18.19 -35.54 -13.34
C ILE A 285 -16.93 -36.39 -13.49
N LYS A 286 -17.08 -37.53 -14.18
CA LYS A 286 -16.05 -38.53 -14.45
C LYS A 286 -14.89 -37.95 -15.28
N PRO A 287 -13.65 -38.48 -15.15
CA PRO A 287 -12.50 -37.97 -15.88
C PRO A 287 -12.54 -38.39 -17.36
N ALA A 288 -12.18 -37.48 -18.25
CA ALA A 288 -11.81 -37.80 -19.62
C ALA A 288 -10.28 -37.93 -19.70
N GLU A 289 -9.80 -39.10 -20.12
CA GLU A 289 -8.41 -39.38 -20.42
C GLU A 289 -7.94 -38.59 -21.64
N GLN A 290 -6.79 -37.92 -21.55
CA GLN A 290 -6.01 -37.52 -22.73
C GLN A 290 -4.50 -37.73 -22.50
N THR A 291 -4.06 -38.90 -22.96
CA THR A 291 -2.91 -39.16 -23.84
C THR A 291 -1.66 -38.28 -23.72
N LEU A 292 -0.63 -38.88 -23.12
CA LEU A 292 0.78 -38.49 -23.22
C LEU A 292 1.23 -38.35 -24.69
N LYS A 293 1.73 -37.16 -25.06
CA LYS A 293 2.64 -37.00 -26.21
C LYS A 293 3.92 -36.32 -25.76
N ARG A 294 5.01 -37.03 -26.04
CA ARG A 294 6.40 -36.72 -25.68
C ARG A 294 7.10 -36.13 -26.90
N THR A 295 7.63 -34.92 -26.78
CA THR A 295 8.67 -34.32 -27.65
C THR A 295 9.04 -32.96 -27.02
N VAL A 296 10.24 -32.37 -27.03
CA VAL A 296 11.65 -32.64 -27.41
C VAL A 296 12.38 -31.41 -26.80
N ASN A 297 13.55 -31.57 -26.17
CA ASN A 297 14.36 -30.44 -25.62
C ASN A 297 14.71 -29.42 -26.71
N PRO A 298 14.80 -28.10 -26.41
CA PRO A 298 16.12 -27.46 -26.15
C PRO A 298 16.04 -26.15 -25.31
N PRO A 299 17.10 -25.33 -25.19
CA PRO A 299 18.46 -25.60 -24.72
C PRO A 299 18.80 -24.80 -23.42
N MET A 300 19.82 -25.26 -22.68
CA MET A 300 20.50 -24.44 -21.66
C MET A 300 21.19 -23.24 -22.32
N MET A 301 20.93 -22.01 -21.87
CA MET A 301 21.88 -20.89 -22.06
C MET A 301 21.83 -19.84 -20.93
N SER A 302 23.02 -19.61 -20.37
CA SER A 302 23.58 -18.33 -19.95
C SER A 302 22.91 -17.57 -18.79
N SER A 303 23.49 -17.70 -17.60
CA SER A 303 23.40 -16.75 -16.50
C SER A 303 24.02 -15.39 -16.90
N GLY A 304 23.27 -14.58 -17.63
CA GLY A 304 23.57 -13.17 -17.84
C GLY A 304 23.09 -12.37 -16.63
N GLY A 305 24.01 -11.82 -15.84
CA GLY A 305 23.66 -10.85 -14.80
C GLY A 305 22.99 -9.63 -15.43
N PHE A 306 21.96 -9.08 -14.76
CA PHE A 306 21.21 -7.94 -15.26
C PHE A 306 22.08 -6.68 -15.38
N SER A 307 21.89 -5.94 -16.46
CA SER A 307 22.51 -4.62 -16.60
C SER A 307 21.83 -3.60 -15.68
N SER A 308 22.56 -2.56 -15.24
CA SER A 308 21.98 -1.47 -14.43
C SER A 308 20.80 -0.77 -15.13
N ARG A 309 20.74 -0.85 -16.47
CA ARG A 309 19.63 -0.36 -17.28
C ARG A 309 18.36 -1.18 -17.09
N GLU A 310 18.48 -2.50 -17.00
CA GLU A 310 17.35 -3.40 -16.73
C GLU A 310 16.79 -3.17 -15.33
N LEU A 311 17.63 -3.06 -14.30
CA LEU A 311 17.17 -2.75 -12.94
C LEU A 311 16.47 -1.39 -12.86
N SER A 312 16.98 -0.36 -13.55
CA SER A 312 16.31 0.94 -13.61
C SER A 312 14.94 0.88 -14.32
N SER A 313 14.79 0.01 -15.33
CA SER A 313 13.51 -0.22 -16.03
C SER A 313 12.46 -0.94 -15.16
N TRP A 314 12.87 -1.50 -14.03
CA TRP A 314 11.93 -2.10 -13.09
C TRP A 314 11.25 -1.04 -12.22
N LEU A 315 11.89 0.12 -12.06
CA LEU A 315 11.46 1.22 -11.18
C LEU A 315 10.85 2.42 -11.93
N ASN A 316 10.87 2.39 -13.27
CA ASN A 316 10.31 3.43 -14.16
C ASN A 316 8.96 3.03 -14.77
#